data_AF-A0A6P0SZK1-F1
#
_entry.id   AF-A0A6P0SZK1-F1
#
_cell.length_a   1.000
_cell.length_b   1.000
_cell.length_c   1.000
_cell.angle_alpha   90.00
_cell.angle_beta   90.00
_cell.angle_gamma   90.00
#
_symmetry.space_group_name_H-M   'P 1'
#
loop_
_entity.id
_entity.type
_entity.pdbx_description
1 polymer ?
#
loop_
_entity_poly.entity_id
_entity_poly.type
_entity_poly.pdbx_seq_one_letter_code
_entity_poly.pdbx_strand_id
1 'polypeptide(L)' 'QQNLTDLNPAEDLVEMGVPREDIVLGLQAPYKRQYTDYGVA' A
#
# COMPACT_ATOMS: atom_id res chain seq x y z
N GLN A 1 -10.35 -3.50 4.19
CA GLN A 1 -9.60 -2.98 3.03
C GLN A 1 -10.05 -3.72 1.79
N GLN A 2 -10.21 -3.04 0.65
CA GLN A 2 -10.64 -3.63 -0.63
C GLN A 2 -10.20 -2.75 -1.80
N ASN A 3 -9.83 -3.36 -2.93
CA ASN A 3 -9.67 -2.72 -4.24
C ASN A 3 -10.10 -3.75 -5.30
N LEU A 4 -11.17 -3.47 -6.04
CA LEU A 4 -11.74 -4.36 -7.08
C LEU A 4 -11.55 -3.77 -8.49
N THR A 5 -10.61 -2.85 -8.63
CA THR A 5 -10.29 -2.17 -9.88
C THR A 5 -8.84 -2.48 -10.27
N ASP A 6 -8.46 -2.09 -11.49
CA ASP A 6 -7.09 -2.09 -11.99
C ASP A 6 -6.29 -0.84 -11.57
N LEU A 7 -6.91 0.10 -10.86
CA LEU A 7 -6.25 1.27 -10.32
C LEU A 7 -5.29 0.90 -9.19
N ASN A 8 -4.29 1.76 -8.96
CA ASN A 8 -3.35 1.63 -7.86
C ASN A 8 -3.45 2.80 -6.86
N PRO A 9 -4.42 2.76 -5.92
CA PRO A 9 -4.61 3.82 -4.94
C PRO A 9 -3.38 4.08 -4.06
N ALA A 10 -2.50 3.10 -3.89
CA ALA A 10 -1.29 3.28 -3.10
C ALA A 10 -0.29 4.21 -3.81
N GLU A 11 -0.17 4.13 -5.13
CA GLU A 11 0.65 5.08 -5.90
C GLU A 11 -0.01 6.46 -5.99
N ASP A 12 -1.33 6.53 -6.15
CA ASP A 12 -2.04 7.82 -6.14
C ASP A 12 -1.77 8.60 -4.84
N LEU A 13 -1.75 7.91 -3.69
CA LEU A 13 -1.41 8.51 -2.39
C LEU A 13 0.05 9.00 -2.35
N VAL A 14 0.98 8.27 -2.96
CA VAL A 14 2.38 8.70 -3.07
C VAL A 14 2.49 9.96 -3.93
N GLU A 15 1.78 10.04 -5.06
CA GLU A 15 1.72 11.23 -5.92
C GLU A 15 1.12 12.44 -5.18
N MET A 16 0.19 12.20 -4.26
CA MET A 16 -0.38 13.21 -3.37
C MET A 16 0.56 13.60 -2.20
N GLY A 17 1.74 12.97 -2.09
CA GLY A 17 2.77 13.29 -1.11
C GLY A 17 2.71 12.47 0.18
N VAL A 18 1.95 11.38 0.23
CA VAL A 18 1.96 10.45 1.37
C VAL A 18 3.23 9.59 1.31
N PRO A 19 4.07 9.56 2.35
CA PRO A 19 5.23 8.67 2.41
C PRO A 19 4.82 7.21 2.27
N ARG A 20 5.63 6.41 1.57
CA ARG A 20 5.31 4.99 1.32
C ARG A 20 5.23 4.18 2.60
N GLU A 21 6.05 4.52 3.58
CA GLU A 21 6.08 3.93 4.92
C GLU A 21 4.78 4.13 5.73
N ASP A 22 4.00 5.18 5.40
CA ASP A 22 2.72 5.48 6.03
C ASP A 22 1.53 4.78 5.34
N ILE A 23 1.76 4.12 4.20
CA ILE A 23 0.77 3.34 3.46
C ILE A 23 0.95 1.88 3.81
N VAL A 24 -0.12 1.17 4.19
CA VAL A 24 -0.07 -0.28 4.46
C VAL A 24 -1.01 -1.02 3.53
N LEU A 25 -0.46 -1.95 2.73
CA LEU A 25 -1.24 -2.80 1.85
C LEU A 25 -1.99 -3.87 2.65
N GLY A 26 -3.12 -3.49 3.26
CA GLY A 26 -3.89 -4.39 4.13
C GLY A 26 -4.50 -5.62 3.43
N LEU A 27 -4.58 -5.61 2.09
CA LEU A 27 -4.96 -6.78 1.28
C LEU A 27 -3.82 -7.79 1.10
N GLN A 28 -2.57 -7.38 1.36
CA GLN A 28 -1.44 -8.29 1.44
C GLN A 28 -1.37 -8.91 2.83
N ALA A 29 -1.11 -10.22 2.87
CA ALA A 29 -0.90 -10.96 4.11
C ALA A 29 0.27 -10.33 4.90
N PRO A 30 0.20 -10.24 6.25
CA PRO A 30 1.20 -9.51 7.04
C PRO A 30 2.65 -9.90 6.76
N TYR A 31 2.94 -11.20 6.63
CA TYR A 31 4.30 -11.70 6.36
C TYR A 31 4.85 -11.31 4.98
N LYS A 32 3.99 -10.89 4.05
CA LYS A 32 4.38 -10.42 2.72
C LYS A 32 4.68 -8.93 2.68
N ARG A 33 4.17 -8.14 3.64
CA ARG A 33 4.28 -6.66 3.61
C ARG A 33 5.72 -6.17 3.64
N GLN A 34 6.60 -6.87 4.36
CA GLN A 34 8.04 -6.57 4.40
C GLN A 34 8.76 -6.69 3.04
N TYR A 35 8.13 -7.36 2.07
CA TYR A 35 8.64 -7.52 0.71
C TYR A 35 7.91 -6.60 -0.28
N THR A 36 7.13 -5.66 0.22
CA THR A 36 6.49 -4.60 -0.59
C THR A 36 7.24 -3.29 -0.35
N ASP A 37 7.03 -2.32 -1.24
CA ASP A 37 7.65 -0.99 -1.12
C ASP A 37 6.91 -0.06 -0.14
N TYR A 38 6.02 -0.60 0.70
CA TYR A 38 5.14 0.14 1.61
C TYR A 38 5.32 -0.32 3.06
N GLY A 39 4.63 0.34 3.99
CA GLY A 39 4.66 0.05 5.42
C GLY A 39 4.17 -1.36 5.82
N VAL A 40 4.58 -1.79 7.01
CA VAL A 40 4.42 -3.18 7.51
C VAL A 40 3.44 -3.37 8.68
N ALA A 41 2.83 -2.30 9.20
CA ALA A 41 2.05 -2.31 10.44
C ALA A 41 0.94 -3.38 10.51
#